data_AF-A0A933RH79-F1
#
_entry.id   AF-A0A933RH79-F1
#
_cell.length_a   1.000
_cell.length_b   1.000
_cell.length_c   1.000
_cell.angle_alpha   90.00
_cell.angle_beta   90.00
_cell.angle_gamma   90.00
#
_symmetry.space_group_name_H-M   'P 1'
#
loop_
_entity.id
_entity.type
_entity.pdbx_description
1 polymer ?
#
loop_
_entity_poly.entity_id
_entity_poly.type
_entity_poly.pdbx_seq_one_letter_code
_entity_poly.pdbx_strand_id
1 'polypeptide(L)'
;MRTGAARAWALGAALVLAAAAASLLAPSQPGYDAWAWLLWGREVAHLDLDTVDGPAFKPLPVAVTTVLSAFGGAAPELWLVLARAGAIAAVLLGARLAWRLAGGSAAAAAVAGLG
;
A
#
# COMPACT_ATOMS: atom_id res chain seq x y z
N MET A 1 5.83 -12.05 -27.03
CA MET A 1 4.85 -12.38 -25.96
C MET A 1 5.19 -11.79 -24.59
N ARG A 2 6.44 -11.87 -24.09
CA ARG A 2 6.84 -11.33 -22.76
C ARG A 2 6.65 -9.81 -22.57
N THR A 3 6.81 -9.02 -23.63
CA THR A 3 6.70 -7.55 -23.59
C THR A 3 5.27 -7.03 -23.37
N GLY A 4 4.26 -7.75 -23.86
CA GLY A 4 2.86 -7.37 -23.69
C GLY A 4 2.37 -7.53 -22.24
N ALA A 5 2.75 -8.64 -21.59
CA ALA A 5 2.41 -8.88 -20.19
C ALA A 5 3.07 -7.84 -19.26
N ALA A 6 4.36 -7.54 -19.48
CA ALA A 6 5.07 -6.53 -18.70
C ALA A 6 4.41 -5.14 -18.80
N ARG A 7 3.99 -4.74 -20.02
CA ARG A 7 3.23 -3.50 -20.23
C ARG A 7 1.90 -3.49 -19.51
N ALA A 8 1.14 -4.59 -19.56
CA ALA A 8 -0.13 -4.68 -18.85
C ALA A 8 0.04 -4.56 -17.33
N TRP A 9 1.07 -5.19 -16.76
CA TRP A 9 1.39 -5.05 -15.34
C TRP A 9 1.79 -3.63 -14.96
N ALA A 10 2.64 -2.98 -15.76
CA ALA A 10 3.05 -1.60 -15.53
C ALA A 10 1.85 -0.63 -15.59
N LEU A 11 0.97 -0.79 -16.58
CA LEU A 11 -0.26 0.00 -16.69
C LEU A 11 -1.19 -0.24 -15.50
N GLY A 12 -1.36 -1.50 -15.08
CA GLY A 12 -2.15 -1.84 -13.89
C GLY A 12 -1.59 -1.17 -12.62
N ALA A 13 -0.28 -1.25 -12.40
CA ALA A 13 0.37 -0.59 -11.27
C ALA A 13 0.21 0.94 -11.31
N ALA A 14 0.37 1.56 -12.49
CA ALA A 14 0.19 2.99 -12.68
C ALA A 14 -1.26 3.44 -12.39
N LEU A 15 -2.26 2.67 -12.84
CA LEU A 15 -3.67 2.95 -12.58
C LEU A 15 -4.01 2.82 -11.08
N VAL A 16 -3.46 1.82 -10.40
CA VAL A 16 -3.62 1.65 -8.95
C VAL A 16 -3.03 2.83 -8.18
N LEU A 17 -1.80 3.25 -8.53
CA LEU A 17 -1.16 4.41 -7.93
C LEU A 17 -1.93 5.70 -8.21
N ALA A 18 -2.43 5.89 -9.44
CA ALA A 18 -3.24 7.05 -9.81
C ALA A 18 -4.56 7.10 -9.03
N ALA A 19 -5.24 5.96 -8.86
CA ALA A 19 -6.45 5.88 -8.05
C ALA A 19 -6.19 6.16 -6.57
N ALA A 20 -5.09 5.63 -6.02
CA ALA A 20 -4.67 5.90 -4.65
C ALA A 20 -4.32 7.39 -4.44
N ALA A 21 -3.61 8.01 -5.38
CA ALA A 21 -3.33 9.45 -5.32
C ALA A 21 -4.59 10.30 -5.45
N ALA A 22 -5.49 9.98 -6.40
CA ALA A 22 -6.76 10.68 -6.56
C ALA A 22 -7.65 10.61 -5.32
N SER A 23 -7.55 9.54 -4.52
CA SER A 23 -8.30 9.41 -3.27
C SER A 23 -7.90 10.43 -2.19
N LEU A 24 -6.76 11.12 -2.34
CA LEU A 24 -6.37 12.22 -1.45
C LEU A 24 -7.18 13.51 -1.68
N LEU A 25 -7.96 13.59 -2.77
CA LEU A 25 -8.91 14.68 -2.98
C LEU A 25 -10.04 14.66 -1.94
N ALA A 26 -10.26 13.53 -1.26
CA ALA A 26 -11.13 13.43 -0.10
C ALA A 26 -10.34 13.71 1.19
N PRO A 27 -11.00 14.22 2.25
CA PRO A 27 -10.37 14.41 3.56
C PRO A 27 -9.65 13.13 4.01
N SER A 28 -8.38 13.26 4.35
CA SER A 28 -7.54 12.12 4.65
C SER A 28 -6.41 12.50 5.61
N GLN A 29 -6.11 11.60 6.53
CA GLN A 29 -5.01 11.74 7.49
C GLN A 29 -4.55 10.34 7.93
N PRO A 30 -3.26 10.14 8.25
CA PRO A 30 -2.82 8.91 8.87
C PRO A 30 -3.53 8.65 10.21
N GLY A 31 -3.77 7.39 10.53
CA GLY A 31 -4.21 6.98 11.87
C GLY A 31 -3.06 7.00 12.88
N TYR A 32 -3.35 6.68 14.15
CA TYR A 32 -2.38 6.68 15.24
C TYR A 32 -1.12 5.85 14.92
N ASP A 33 -1.29 4.57 14.57
CA ASP A 33 -0.18 3.67 14.23
C ASP A 33 0.68 4.20 13.07
N ALA A 34 0.02 4.69 12.02
CA ALA A 34 0.71 5.23 10.86
C ALA A 34 1.51 6.51 11.19
N TRP A 35 0.97 7.38 12.05
CA TRP A 35 1.69 8.55 12.54
C TRP A 35 2.93 8.18 13.35
N ALA A 36 2.82 7.19 14.25
CA ALA A 36 3.95 6.71 15.01
C ALA A 36 5.04 6.10 14.10
N TRP A 37 4.65 5.35 13.07
CA TRP A 37 5.62 4.84 12.09
C TRP A 37 6.27 5.95 11.26
N LEU A 38 5.55 7.01 10.90
CA LEU A 38 6.11 8.18 10.21
C LEU A 38 7.13 8.92 11.09
N LEU A 39 6.81 9.05 12.38
CA LEU A 39 7.70 9.62 13.40
C LEU A 39 8.98 8.78 13.53
N TRP A 40 8.85 7.48 13.81
CA TRP A 40 9.98 6.56 13.91
C TRP A 40 10.78 6.45 12.62
N GLY A 41 10.13 6.55 11.46
CA GLY A 41 10.81 6.55 10.17
C GLY A 41 11.80 7.70 10.06
N ARG A 42 11.36 8.90 10.45
CA ARG A 42 12.21 10.10 10.53
C ARG A 42 13.32 9.91 11.56
N GLU A 43 13.01 9.37 12.74
CA GLU A 43 14.00 9.19 13.80
C GLU A 43 15.09 8.15 13.43
N VAL A 44 14.68 7.05 12.77
CA VAL A 44 15.65 6.09 12.20
C VAL A 44 16.58 6.79 11.20
N ALA A 45 16.07 7.70 10.37
CA ALA A 45 16.90 8.45 9.42
C ALA A 45 17.90 9.40 10.12
N HIS A 46 17.63 9.82 11.35
CA HIS A 46 18.47 10.72 12.15
C HIS A 46 19.25 9.98 13.26
N LEU A 47 19.12 8.65 13.34
CA LEU A 47 19.77 7.78 14.33
C LEU A 47 19.36 8.08 15.79
N ASP A 48 18.12 8.53 16.01
CA ASP A 48 17.57 8.95 17.31
C ASP A 48 16.22 8.28 17.65
N LEU A 49 16.02 7.05 17.17
CA LEU A 49 14.78 6.27 17.38
C LEU A 49 14.39 6.13 18.86
N ASP A 50 13.16 6.55 19.18
CA ASP A 50 12.53 6.31 20.48
C ASP A 50 11.15 5.63 20.32
N THR A 51 11.04 4.40 20.83
CA THR A 51 9.80 3.60 20.74
C THR A 51 9.00 3.53 22.05
N VAL A 52 9.38 4.29 23.09
CA VAL A 52 8.80 4.15 24.44
C VAL A 52 7.29 4.42 24.47
N ASP A 53 6.82 5.46 23.78
CA ASP A 53 5.41 5.94 23.86
C ASP A 53 4.57 5.63 22.60
N GLY A 54 5.00 4.70 21.74
CA GLY A 54 4.30 4.35 20.51
C GLY A 54 3.54 3.02 20.52
N PRO A 55 2.80 2.71 19.45
CA PRO A 55 2.08 1.44 19.29
C PRO A 55 3.05 0.28 19.05
N ALA A 56 2.57 -0.85 18.53
CA ALA A 56 3.48 -1.94 18.16
C ALA A 56 4.45 -1.51 17.05
N PHE A 57 5.75 -1.71 17.27
CA PHE A 57 6.76 -1.54 16.23
C PHE A 57 6.55 -2.54 15.10
N LYS A 58 6.49 -2.05 13.86
CA LYS A 58 6.33 -2.88 12.65
C LYS A 58 7.52 -2.59 11.71
N PRO A 59 8.50 -3.51 11.59
CA PRO A 59 9.75 -3.22 10.87
C PRO A 59 9.56 -2.78 9.42
N LEU A 60 8.64 -3.42 8.68
CA LEU A 60 8.39 -3.07 7.29
C LEU A 60 7.75 -1.68 7.12
N PRO A 61 6.65 -1.33 7.81
CA PRO A 61 6.15 0.04 7.86
C PRO A 61 7.20 1.08 8.21
N VAL A 62 8.00 0.85 9.26
CA VAL A 62 9.04 1.80 9.68
C VAL A 62 10.12 1.95 8.63
N ALA A 63 10.59 0.87 8.00
CA ALA A 63 11.56 0.95 6.92
C ALA A 63 11.03 1.75 5.72
N VAL A 64 9.74 1.57 5.38
CA VAL A 64 9.10 2.36 4.32
C VAL A 64 9.04 3.84 4.71
N THR A 65 8.58 4.16 5.92
CA THR A 65 8.49 5.55 6.37
C THR A 65 9.85 6.21 6.56
N THR A 66 10.92 5.47 6.86
CA THR A 66 12.30 5.98 6.82
C THR A 66 12.67 6.47 5.43
N VAL A 67 12.37 5.72 4.37
CA VAL A 67 12.57 6.18 2.99
C VAL A 67 11.69 7.40 2.70
N LEU A 68 10.43 7.39 3.14
CA LEU A 68 9.52 8.52 2.94
C LEU A 68 9.94 9.78 3.71
N SER A 69 10.72 9.67 4.78
CA SER A 69 11.16 10.82 5.59
C SER A 69 11.95 11.84 4.76
N ALA A 70 12.62 11.40 3.68
CA ALA A 70 13.32 12.28 2.75
C ALA A 70 12.40 13.27 2.01
N PHE A 71 11.09 13.04 2.01
CA PHE A 71 10.08 13.91 1.38
C PHE A 71 9.45 14.91 2.35
N GLY A 72 9.93 14.97 3.61
CA GLY A 72 9.52 15.96 4.61
C GLY A 72 8.00 15.99 4.80
N GLY A 73 7.40 17.16 4.58
CA GLY A 73 5.96 17.39 4.78
C GLY A 73 5.04 16.53 3.90
N ALA A 74 5.54 15.94 2.80
CA ALA A 74 4.75 15.06 1.93
C ALA A 74 4.77 13.58 2.36
N ALA A 75 5.56 13.21 3.37
CA ALA A 75 5.67 11.83 3.84
C ALA A 75 4.32 11.23 4.29
N PRO A 76 3.44 11.96 5.01
CA PRO A 76 2.12 11.45 5.39
C PRO A 76 1.24 11.09 4.20
N GLU A 77 1.19 11.94 3.17
CA GLU A 77 0.41 11.73 1.96
C GLU A 77 0.97 10.56 1.14
N LEU A 78 2.30 10.47 1.00
CA LEU A 78 2.95 9.35 0.31
C LEU A 78 2.67 8.01 1.01
N TRP A 79 2.66 7.99 2.34
CA TRP A 79 2.27 6.81 3.10
C TRP A 79 0.82 6.39 2.80
N LEU A 80 -0.10 7.36 2.77
CA LEU A 80 -1.51 7.09 2.42
C LEU A 80 -1.65 6.54 1.00
N VAL A 81 -0.92 7.09 0.03
CA VAL A 81 -0.92 6.56 -1.35
C VAL A 81 -0.43 5.13 -1.37
N LEU A 82 0.69 4.81 -0.71
CA LEU A 82 1.23 3.45 -0.67
C LEU A 82 0.27 2.47 0.00
N ALA A 83 -0.30 2.84 1.16
CA ALA A 83 -1.24 2.00 1.89
C ALA A 83 -2.50 1.71 1.06
N ARG A 84 -3.08 2.74 0.43
CA ARG A 84 -4.28 2.61 -0.41
C ARG A 84 -4.01 1.86 -1.71
N ALA A 85 -2.87 2.11 -2.35
CA ALA A 85 -2.43 1.35 -3.52
C ALA A 85 -2.26 -0.13 -3.18
N GLY A 86 -1.64 -0.45 -2.03
CA GLY A 86 -1.51 -1.81 -1.53
C GLY A 86 -2.87 -2.49 -1.32
N ALA A 87 -3.83 -1.78 -0.71
CA ALA A 87 -5.19 -2.30 -0.50
C ALA A 87 -5.91 -2.59 -1.84
N ILE A 88 -5.89 -1.64 -2.79
CA ILE A 88 -6.49 -1.83 -4.12
C ILE A 88 -5.82 -3.01 -4.85
N ALA A 89 -4.49 -3.05 -4.86
CA ALA A 89 -3.73 -4.13 -5.51
C ALA A 89 -4.06 -5.49 -4.88
N ALA A 90 -4.18 -5.57 -3.55
CA ALA A 90 -4.54 -6.81 -2.85
C ALA A 90 -5.90 -7.35 -3.30
N VAL A 91 -6.92 -6.49 -3.45
CA VAL A 91 -8.25 -6.89 -3.96
C VAL A 91 -8.15 -7.40 -5.40
N LEU A 92 -7.47 -6.67 -6.29
CA LEU A 92 -7.34 -7.06 -7.70
C LEU A 92 -6.56 -8.38 -7.88
N LEU A 93 -5.47 -8.54 -7.13
CA LEU A 93 -4.66 -9.76 -7.15
C LEU A 93 -5.38 -10.94 -6.51
N GLY A 94 -6.14 -10.70 -5.43
CA GLY A 94 -7.02 -11.68 -4.80
C GLY A 94 -8.08 -12.19 -5.76
N ALA A 95 -8.79 -11.28 -6.45
CA ALA A 95 -9.77 -11.64 -7.49
C ALA A 95 -9.12 -12.43 -8.64
N ARG A 96 -7.93 -12.04 -9.07
CA ARG A 96 -7.18 -12.76 -10.10
C ARG A 96 -6.76 -14.16 -9.65
N LEU A 97 -6.37 -14.31 -8.39
CA LEU A 97 -6.02 -15.61 -7.81
C LEU A 97 -7.27 -16.51 -7.74
N ALA A 98 -8.39 -16.00 -7.22
CA ALA A 98 -9.65 -16.73 -7.14
C ALA A 98 -10.11 -17.20 -8.54
N TRP A 99 -10.04 -16.34 -9.55
CA TRP A 99 -10.39 -16.68 -10.93
C TRP A 99 -9.52 -17.82 -11.50
N ARG A 100 -8.22 -17.83 -11.17
CA ARG A 100 -7.31 -18.91 -11.59
C ARG A 100 -7.61 -20.22 -10.90
N LEU A 101 -7.90 -20.18 -9.60
CA LEU A 101 -8.26 -21.37 -8.82
C LEU A 101 -9.61 -21.96 -9.25
N ALA A 102 -10.53 -21.12 -9.71
CA ALA A 102 -11.84 -21.50 -10.27
C ALA A 102 -11.80 -22.03 -11.72
N GLY A 103 -10.61 -22.29 -12.28
CA GLY A 103 -10.46 -22.79 -13.65
C GLY A 103 -10.95 -21.82 -14.73
N GLY A 104 -11.01 -20.52 -14.43
CA GLY A 104 -11.47 -19.49 -15.36
C GLY A 104 -12.98 -19.23 -15.36
N SER A 105 -13.77 -19.94 -14.53
CA SER A 105 -15.21 -19.70 -14.39
C SER A 105 -15.50 -18.50 -13.50
N ALA A 106 -16.13 -17.46 -14.05
CA ALA A 106 -16.54 -16.28 -13.30
C ALA A 106 -17.58 -16.60 -12.20
N ALA A 107 -18.48 -17.55 -12.45
CA ALA A 107 -19.47 -17.99 -11.47
C ALA A 107 -18.82 -18.72 -10.28
N ALA A 108 -17.87 -19.62 -10.55
CA ALA A 108 -17.15 -20.32 -9.48
C ALA A 108 -16.21 -19.38 -8.70
N ALA A 109 -15.60 -18.40 -9.38
CA ALA A 109 -14.78 -17.37 -8.71
C ALA A 109 -15.61 -16.47 -7.79
N ALA A 110 -16.83 -16.10 -8.21
CA ALA A 110 -17.74 -15.30 -7.39
C ALA A 110 -18.19 -16.07 -6.13
N VAL A 111 -18.54 -17.36 -6.27
CA VAL A 111 -18.90 -18.21 -5.13
C VAL A 111 -17.72 -18.42 -4.18
N ALA A 112 -16.50 -18.62 -4.70
CA ALA A 112 -15.30 -18.78 -3.89
C ALA A 112 -14.92 -17.51 -3.11
N GLY A 113 -15.29 -16.32 -3.60
CA GLY A 113 -15.06 -15.05 -2.91
C GLY A 113 -16.07 -14.71 -1.80
N LEU A 114 -17.11 -15.53 -1.60
CA LEU A 114 -18.12 -15.36 -0.55
C LEU A 114 -17.80 -16.12 0.75
N GLY A 115 -16.80 -17.00 0.74
CA GLY A 115 -16.32 -17.76 1.90
C GLY A 115 -15.06 -17.15 2.50
#